data_AF-A0A2K2BQL8-F1
#
_entry.id   AF-A0A2K2BQL8-F1
#
_cell.length_a   1.000
_cell.length_b   1.000
_cell.length_c   1.000
_cell.angle_alpha   90.00
_cell.angle_beta   90.00
_cell.angle_gamma   90.00
#
_symmetry.space_group_name_H-M   'P 1'
#
loop_
_entity.id
_entity.type
_entity.pdbx_description
1 polymer ?
#
loop_
_entity_poly.entity_id
_entity_poly.type
_entity_poly.pdbx_seq_one_letter_code
_entity_poly.pdbx_strand_id
1 'polypeptide(L)'
;GCDGSVLLDDTDTIQSEKEANANNDSARGFDAVDRMKALLEASCPATVSCADIVTIASERSVFLALPSLNHSILLKNANQTSFFESFLESMIRTGNLSPLTGTEGEIRLNCSVVNANLAAGLDSLLVSSI
;
A
#
# COMPACT_ATOMS: atom_id res chain seq x y z
N GLY A 1 -7.67 10.12 -4.93
CA GLY A 1 -8.12 9.03 -5.83
C GLY A 1 -8.04 7.70 -5.11
N CYS A 2 -8.04 6.59 -5.85
CA CYS A 2 -7.75 5.23 -5.35
C CYS A 2 -6.45 4.66 -5.94
N ASP A 3 -5.59 5.55 -6.44
CA ASP A 3 -4.33 5.30 -7.14
C ASP A 3 -3.11 5.38 -6.20
N GLY A 4 -3.33 5.78 -4.95
CA GLY A 4 -2.28 5.90 -3.94
C GLY A 4 -1.26 6.99 -4.25
N SER A 5 -1.65 8.01 -5.03
CA SER A 5 -0.85 9.21 -5.36
C SER A 5 -0.47 10.02 -4.11
N VAL A 6 -1.32 10.00 -3.08
CA VAL A 6 -1.07 10.59 -1.75
C VAL A 6 0.20 10.08 -1.06
N LEU A 7 0.75 8.97 -1.53
CA LEU A 7 1.97 8.38 -0.97
C LEU A 7 3.24 8.89 -1.65
N LEU A 8 3.18 9.59 -2.79
CA LEU A 8 4.35 10.00 -3.55
C LEU A 8 5.09 11.17 -2.86
N ASP A 9 6.40 11.25 -3.04
CA ASP A 9 7.19 12.44 -2.68
C ASP A 9 7.22 13.44 -3.84
N ASP A 10 7.42 14.72 -3.51
CA ASP A 10 7.68 15.76 -4.50
C ASP A 10 8.97 15.45 -5.28
N THR A 11 8.94 15.76 -6.58
CA THR A 11 10.12 15.72 -7.45
C THR A 11 10.11 16.91 -8.39
N ASP A 12 11.18 17.10 -9.17
CA ASP A 12 11.25 18.17 -10.18
C ASP A 12 10.11 18.11 -11.23
N THR A 13 9.46 16.96 -11.38
CA THR A 13 8.41 16.71 -12.39
C THR A 13 7.05 16.37 -11.79
N ILE A 14 6.96 16.18 -10.47
CA ILE A 14 5.73 15.75 -9.79
C ILE A 14 5.51 16.67 -8.59
N GLN A 15 4.38 17.38 -8.62
CA GLN A 15 3.80 17.99 -7.44
C GLN A 15 2.91 16.94 -6.75
N SER A 16 3.31 16.52 -5.57
CA SER A 16 2.69 15.47 -4.79
C SER A 16 1.45 15.96 -4.06
N GLU A 17 0.47 15.06 -3.94
CA GLU A 17 -0.64 15.22 -3.02
C GLU A 17 -0.20 15.17 -1.55
N LYS A 18 0.92 14.49 -1.23
CA LYS A 18 1.45 14.33 0.13
C LYS A 18 1.74 15.67 0.79
N GLU A 19 2.43 16.55 0.07
CA GLU A 19 2.87 17.88 0.55
C GLU A 19 1.84 18.98 0.26
N ALA A 20 0.68 18.65 -0.32
CA ALA A 20 -0.39 19.61 -0.57
C ALA A 20 -0.88 20.22 0.75
N ASN A 21 -1.28 21.51 0.73
CA ASN A 21 -1.67 22.28 1.93
C ASN A 21 -2.68 21.58 2.87
N ALA A 22 -3.58 20.74 2.35
CA ALA A 22 -4.56 20.02 3.14
C ALA A 22 -3.98 18.77 3.85
N ASN A 23 -2.88 18.22 3.32
CA ASN A 23 -2.27 16.96 3.73
C ASN A 23 -0.95 17.18 4.49
N ASN A 24 -0.22 18.26 4.20
CA ASN A 24 1.00 18.65 4.88
C ASN A 24 0.75 18.76 6.40
N ASP A 25 1.46 17.96 7.19
CA ASP A 25 1.28 17.75 8.64
C ASP A 25 -0.08 17.22 9.14
N SER A 26 -1.04 16.99 8.22
CA SER A 26 -2.38 16.47 8.52
C SER A 26 -2.44 14.95 8.32
N ALA A 27 -2.01 14.48 7.14
CA ALA A 27 -1.89 13.07 6.81
C ALA A 27 -0.61 12.49 7.42
N ARG A 28 -0.69 11.29 8.02
CA ARG A 28 0.39 10.66 8.79
C ARG A 28 0.42 9.15 8.56
N GLY A 29 1.52 8.50 8.94
CA GLY A 29 1.68 7.05 8.86
C GLY A 29 2.24 6.55 7.52
N PHE A 30 2.87 7.42 6.73
CA PHE A 30 3.54 7.05 5.49
C PHE A 30 4.67 6.04 5.72
N ASP A 31 5.41 6.19 6.82
CA ASP A 31 6.45 5.27 7.28
C ASP A 31 5.91 3.87 7.58
N ALA A 32 4.69 3.77 8.12
CA ALA A 32 4.02 2.49 8.32
C ALA A 32 3.69 1.83 6.97
N VAL A 33 3.23 2.60 5.99
CA VAL A 33 2.97 2.11 4.63
C VAL A 33 4.24 1.60 3.97
N ASP A 34 5.34 2.35 4.04
CA ASP A 34 6.63 1.94 3.48
C ASP A 34 7.18 0.68 4.15
N ARG A 35 7.03 0.57 5.48
CA ARG A 35 7.39 -0.64 6.22
C ARG A 35 6.56 -1.85 5.79
N MET A 36 5.25 -1.68 5.64
CA MET A 36 4.35 -2.76 5.17
C MET A 36 4.75 -3.20 3.77
N LYS A 37 5.04 -2.25 2.88
CA LYS A 37 5.52 -2.54 1.53
C LYS A 37 6.82 -3.34 1.54
N ALA A 38 7.81 -2.95 2.33
CA ALA A 38 9.08 -3.67 2.43
C ALA A 38 8.90 -5.13 2.88
N LEU A 39 8.00 -5.39 3.83
CA LEU A 39 7.69 -6.74 4.30
C LEU A 39 6.93 -7.57 3.26
N LEU A 40 6.03 -6.94 2.52
CA LEU A 40 5.31 -7.58 1.43
C LEU A 40 6.24 -7.93 0.28
N GLU A 41 7.12 -7.03 -0.15
CA GLU A 41 8.10 -7.31 -1.21
C GLU A 41 9.08 -8.43 -0.84
N ALA A 42 9.40 -8.58 0.45
CA ALA A 42 10.21 -9.71 0.92
C ALA A 42 9.47 -11.06 0.87
N SER A 43 8.13 -11.05 0.83
CA SER A 43 7.28 -12.25 0.90
C SER A 43 6.63 -12.60 -0.45
N CYS A 44 6.20 -11.59 -1.20
CA CYS A 44 5.56 -11.67 -2.51
C CYS A 44 6.04 -10.49 -3.39
N PRO A 45 7.22 -10.64 -4.05
CA PRO A 45 7.79 -9.59 -4.90
C PRO A 45 6.83 -9.12 -5.98
N ALA A 46 6.81 -7.80 -6.22
CA ALA A 46 6.07 -7.14 -7.29
C ALA A 46 4.59 -7.56 -7.42
N THR A 47 3.94 -7.91 -6.32
CA THR A 47 2.56 -8.44 -6.33
C THR A 47 1.55 -7.43 -5.77
N VAL A 48 1.87 -6.81 -4.63
CA VAL A 48 0.91 -5.94 -3.91
C VAL A 48 1.17 -4.46 -4.23
N SER A 49 0.16 -3.74 -4.71
CA SER A 49 0.30 -2.31 -5.02
C SER A 49 0.20 -1.44 -3.75
N CYS A 50 0.80 -0.24 -3.80
CA CYS A 50 0.71 0.71 -2.69
C CYS A 50 -0.71 1.24 -2.46
N ALA A 51 -1.55 1.28 -3.51
CA ALA A 51 -2.96 1.62 -3.40
C ALA A 51 -3.75 0.55 -2.62
N ASP A 52 -3.47 -0.73 -2.87
CA ASP A 52 -4.07 -1.84 -2.11
C ASP A 52 -3.67 -1.77 -0.65
N ILE A 53 -2.40 -1.43 -0.35
CA ILE A 53 -1.89 -1.23 1.01
C ILE A 53 -2.77 -0.28 1.81
N VAL A 54 -3.00 0.93 1.29
CA VAL A 54 -3.81 1.94 1.98
C VAL A 54 -5.28 1.54 2.07
N THR A 55 -5.83 0.93 1.02
CA THR A 55 -7.25 0.54 0.98
C THR A 55 -7.57 -0.50 2.05
N ILE A 56 -6.77 -1.56 2.12
CA ILE A 56 -6.96 -2.64 3.09
C ILE A 56 -6.57 -2.19 4.50
N ALA A 57 -5.53 -1.36 4.65
CA ALA A 57 -5.18 -0.77 5.94
C ALA A 57 -6.37 0.03 6.50
N SER A 58 -7.05 0.78 5.64
CA SER A 58 -8.23 1.58 6.01
C SER A 58 -9.40 0.70 6.42
N GLU A 59 -9.73 -0.35 5.64
CA GLU A 59 -10.78 -1.32 5.97
C GLU A 59 -10.54 -1.96 7.35
N ARG A 60 -9.31 -2.46 7.58
CA ARG A 60 -8.97 -3.12 8.85
C ARG A 60 -8.93 -2.15 10.02
N SER A 61 -8.51 -0.90 9.80
CA SER A 61 -8.55 0.15 10.83
C SER A 61 -9.98 0.40 11.29
N VAL A 62 -10.95 0.48 10.37
CA VAL A 62 -12.38 0.63 10.70
C VAL A 62 -12.91 -0.60 11.42
N PHE A 63 -12.58 -1.80 10.94
CA PHE A 63 -13.01 -3.05 11.58
C PHE A 63 -12.57 -3.15 13.04
N LEU A 64 -11.36 -2.67 13.37
CA LEU A 64 -10.84 -2.69 14.74
C LEU A 64 -11.26 -1.49 15.59
N ALA A 65 -11.53 -0.34 14.97
CA ALA A 65 -12.01 0.85 15.67
C ALA A 65 -13.47 0.70 16.14
N LEU A 66 -14.25 -0.17 15.49
CA LEU A 66 -15.63 -0.43 15.85
C LEU A 66 -15.72 -1.51 16.95
N PRO A 67 -16.44 -1.26 18.06
CA PRO A 67 -16.79 -2.32 18.98
C PRO A 67 -17.79 -3.26 18.28
N SER A 68 -17.32 -4.45 17.90
CA SER A 68 -18.18 -5.47 17.30
C SER A 68 -19.22 -5.93 18.32
N LEU A 69 -20.48 -5.55 18.12
CA LEU A 69 -21.63 -6.21 18.73
C LEU A 69 -21.65 -7.65 18.19
N ASN A 70 -21.41 -8.64 19.06
CA ASN A 70 -21.30 -10.09 18.79
C ASN A 70 -19.90 -10.67 18.53
N HIS A 71 -18.94 -10.38 19.42
CA HIS A 71 -17.82 -11.32 19.65
C HIS A 71 -17.51 -11.41 21.15
N SER A 72 -18.45 -11.97 21.91
CA SER A 72 -18.41 -12.06 23.37
C SER A 72 -17.49 -13.16 23.94
N ILE A 73 -16.63 -13.80 23.14
CA ILE A 73 -15.61 -14.74 23.66
C ILE A 73 -14.31 -14.50 22.90
N LEU A 74 -13.63 -13.41 23.25
CA LEU A 74 -12.17 -13.25 23.32
C LEU A 74 -12.00 -11.75 23.52
N LEU A 75 -11.52 -11.38 24.69
CA LEU A 75 -11.05 -10.03 24.98
C LEU A 75 -9.96 -9.68 23.95
N LYS A 76 -10.35 -9.13 22.80
CA LYS A 76 -9.42 -8.49 21.88
C LYS A 76 -8.99 -7.20 22.57
N ASN A 77 -8.01 -7.34 23.46
CA ASN A 77 -7.08 -6.27 23.72
C ASN A 77 -6.65 -5.78 22.34
N ALA A 78 -7.03 -4.56 21.97
CA ALA A 78 -6.66 -3.94 20.70
C ALA A 78 -5.13 -3.80 20.70
N ASN A 79 -4.46 -4.85 20.25
CA ASN A 79 -3.02 -4.92 20.16
C ASN A 79 -2.64 -4.78 18.67
N GLN A 80 -1.55 -4.07 18.42
CA GLN A 80 -0.94 -3.91 17.11
C GLN A 80 -0.74 -5.25 16.39
N THR A 81 -0.49 -6.35 17.13
CA THR A 81 -0.39 -7.71 16.58
C THR A 81 -1.68 -8.17 15.89
N SER A 82 -2.85 -7.97 16.51
CA SER A 82 -4.13 -8.41 15.91
C SER A 82 -4.52 -7.57 14.69
N PHE A 83 -4.13 -6.29 14.68
CA PHE A 83 -4.24 -5.44 13.48
C PHE A 83 -3.37 -6.00 12.36
N PHE A 84 -2.09 -6.24 12.66
CA PHE A 84 -1.12 -6.65 11.66
C PHE A 84 -1.44 -8.02 11.05
N GLU A 85 -1.87 -8.99 11.86
CA GLU A 85 -2.31 -10.30 11.36
C GLU A 85 -3.55 -10.20 10.45
N SER A 86 -4.58 -9.46 10.88
CA SER A 86 -5.80 -9.28 10.07
C SER A 86 -5.50 -8.54 8.77
N PHE A 87 -4.60 -7.56 8.82
CA PHE A 87 -4.11 -6.80 7.68
C PHE A 87 -3.33 -7.70 6.69
N LEU A 88 -2.40 -8.51 7.18
CA LEU A 88 -1.65 -9.48 6.38
C LEU A 88 -2.56 -10.48 5.66
N GLU A 89 -3.56 -11.05 6.35
CA GLU A 89 -4.51 -11.97 5.74
C GLU A 89 -5.28 -11.35 4.57
N SER A 90 -5.69 -10.09 4.71
CA SER A 90 -6.33 -9.35 3.62
C SER A 90 -5.37 -9.13 2.45
N MET A 91 -4.10 -8.82 2.72
CA MET A 91 -3.08 -8.65 1.67
C MET A 91 -2.79 -9.93 0.90
N ILE A 92 -2.68 -11.06 1.59
CA ILE A 92 -2.51 -12.37 0.93
C ILE A 92 -3.72 -12.68 0.05
N ARG A 93 -4.94 -12.37 0.50
CA ARG A 93 -6.17 -12.57 -0.27
C ARG A 93 -6.26 -11.64 -1.48
N THR A 94 -5.78 -10.40 -1.35
CA THR A 94 -5.71 -9.44 -2.45
C THR A 94 -4.59 -9.78 -3.44
N GLY A 95 -3.47 -10.34 -2.99
CA GLY A 95 -2.43 -10.88 -3.88
C GLY A 95 -2.89 -12.07 -4.74
N ASN A 96 -3.98 -12.73 -4.33
CA ASN A 96 -4.66 -13.75 -5.13
C ASN A 96 -5.68 -13.18 -6.14
N LEU A 97 -5.91 -11.86 -6.14
CA LEU A 97 -6.63 -11.16 -7.19
C LEU A 97 -5.57 -10.70 -8.20
N SER A 98 -5.43 -11.38 -9.34
CA SER A 98 -4.53 -10.94 -10.41
C SER A 98 -4.88 -9.50 -10.81
N PRO A 99 -4.10 -8.48 -10.40
CA PRO A 99 -4.42 -7.12 -10.77
C PRO A 99 -4.13 -6.95 -12.27
N LEU A 100 -4.87 -6.04 -12.90
CA LEU A 100 -4.57 -5.65 -14.28
C LEU A 100 -3.17 -5.04 -14.31
N THR A 101 -2.25 -5.68 -15.02
CA THR A 101 -0.88 -5.22 -15.25
C THR A 101 -0.76 -4.66 -16.66
N GLY A 102 0.15 -3.71 -16.89
CA GLY A 102 0.32 -3.05 -18.19
C GLY A 102 -0.04 -1.56 -18.12
N THR A 103 -0.85 -1.07 -19.05
CA THR A 103 -1.27 0.35 -19.08
C THR A 103 -2.40 0.70 -18.10
N GLU A 104 -2.95 -0.30 -17.41
CA GLU A 104 -4.11 -0.16 -16.52
C GLU A 104 -3.74 -0.21 -15.03
N GLY A 105 -2.44 -0.23 -14.70
CA GLY A 105 -1.96 -0.21 -13.31
C GLY A 105 -0.44 -0.24 -13.17
N GLU A 106 0.08 0.36 -12.09
CA GLU A 106 1.51 0.37 -11.74
C GLU A 106 1.72 -0.28 -10.37
N ILE A 107 2.61 -1.28 -10.30
CA ILE A 107 3.10 -1.82 -9.04
C ILE A 107 4.40 -1.10 -8.68
N ARG A 108 4.28 -0.10 -7.81
CA ARG A 108 5.43 0.61 -7.23
C ARG A 108 6.17 -0.30 -6.26
N LEU A 109 7.49 -0.44 -6.38
CA LEU A 109 8.33 -1.18 -5.41
C LEU A 109 8.60 -0.35 -4.14
N ASN A 110 8.59 0.97 -4.29
CA ASN A 110 8.65 1.93 -3.19
C ASN A 110 7.45 2.88 -3.34
N CYS A 111 6.64 2.99 -2.29
CA CYS A 111 5.39 3.75 -2.36
C CYS A 111 5.58 5.26 -2.47
N SER A 112 6.77 5.77 -2.12
CA SER A 112 7.10 7.18 -2.15
C SER A 112 7.66 7.68 -3.48
N VAL A 113 7.96 6.77 -4.41
CA VAL A 113 8.48 7.14 -5.74
C VAL A 113 7.64 6.54 -6.85
N VAL A 114 7.54 7.28 -7.96
CA VAL A 114 7.06 6.70 -9.21
C VAL A 114 8.11 5.72 -9.73
N ASN A 115 7.67 4.62 -10.34
CA ASN A 115 8.60 3.80 -11.10
C ASN A 115 9.20 4.65 -12.21
N ALA A 116 10.50 4.52 -12.44
CA ALA A 116 11.14 5.18 -13.57
C ALA A 116 10.43 4.72 -14.85
N ASN A 117 9.81 5.66 -15.57
CA ASN A 117 9.27 5.35 -16.88
C ASN A 117 10.41 4.81 -17.75
N LEU A 118 10.30 3.54 -18.14
CA LEU A 118 11.04 2.92 -19.24
C LEU A 118 10.73 3.58 -20.61
N ALA A 119 10.26 4.82 -20.62
CA ALA A 119 10.01 5.64 -21.81
C ALA A 119 11.25 6.43 -22.26
N ALA A 120 12.38 6.32 -21.54
CA ALA A 120 13.71 6.59 -22.08
C ALA A 120 14.34 5.23 -22.38
N GLY A 121 14.08 4.71 -23.58
CA GLY A 121 14.33 3.32 -23.94
C GLY A 121 15.72 2.81 -23.59
N LEU A 122 15.78 1.87 -22.65
CA LEU A 122 16.67 0.69 -22.60
C LEU A 122 16.49 -0.04 -21.24
N ASP A 123 15.34 -0.69 -20.95
CA ASP A 123 15.38 -1.91 -20.11
C ASP A 123 14.08 -2.76 -20.02
N SER A 124 13.40 -3.00 -21.14
CA SER A 124 12.36 -4.05 -21.20
C SER A 124 12.92 -5.47 -20.92
N LEU A 125 14.21 -5.61 -20.60
CA LEU A 125 14.91 -6.87 -20.37
C LEU A 125 15.02 -7.26 -18.89
N LEU A 126 14.70 -6.37 -17.94
CA LEU A 126 14.83 -6.68 -16.50
C LEU A 126 13.51 -6.91 -15.75
N VAL A 127 12.34 -6.73 -16.37
CA VAL A 127 11.02 -7.03 -15.74
C VAL A 127 10.42 -8.35 -16.26
N SER A 128 11.07 -9.04 -17.20
CA SER A 128 10.62 -10.36 -17.71
C SER A 128 11.36 -11.54 -17.06
N SER A 129 12.14 -11.32 -16.01
CA SER A 129 12.87 -12.39 -15.32
C SER A 129 13.04 -12.07 -13.83
N ILE A 130 11.96 -12.25 -13.07
CA ILE A 130 11.88 -12.78 -11.70
C ILE A 130 10.40 -13.01 -11.41
#